data_AF-A0A9W5B2V5-F1
#
_entry.id   AF-A0A9W5B2V5-F1
#
_cell.length_a   1.000
_cell.length_b   1.000
_cell.length_c   1.000
_cell.angle_alpha   90.00
_cell.angle_beta   90.00
_cell.angle_gamma   90.00
#
_symmetry.space_group_name_H-M   'P 1'
#
loop_
_entity.id
_entity.type
_entity.pdbx_description
1 polymer ?
#
loop_
_entity_poly.entity_id
_entity_poly.type
_entity_poly.pdbx_seq_one_letter_code
_entity_poly.pdbx_strand_id
1 'polypeptide(L)'
;MSKLTISLSPTPEELKELHRLAHRVPDGWRMMPEADINELLTLVKLFRETLQYYIRRDEKTGDSEGAALKRNTLGIVMSAIAKAEGVSELSMLEAHLKSLISSDPEKALLAALDDDMRMWFLAELLAVASGRVPLPEIEALVSWHLAASKGGTA
;
A
#
# COMPACT_ATOMS: atom_id res chain seq x y z
N MET A 1 11.42 -45.74 15.23
CA MET A 1 10.45 -44.79 14.64
C MET A 1 9.05 -45.31 14.93
N SER A 2 8.30 -44.65 15.79
CA SER A 2 6.92 -44.99 16.11
C SER A 2 5.98 -44.42 15.04
N LYS A 3 5.15 -45.29 14.46
CA LYS A 3 4.15 -44.94 13.44
C LYS A 3 3.01 -44.19 14.15
N LEU A 4 2.87 -42.89 13.93
CA LEU A 4 1.76 -42.09 14.46
C LEU A 4 0.48 -42.48 13.72
N THR A 5 -0.41 -43.21 14.39
CA THR A 5 -1.76 -43.48 13.91
C THR A 5 -2.59 -42.23 14.18
N ILE A 6 -3.06 -41.54 13.14
CA ILE A 6 -3.88 -40.33 13.31
C ILE A 6 -5.24 -40.76 13.87
N SER A 7 -5.49 -40.46 15.14
CA SER A 7 -6.80 -40.63 15.80
C SER A 7 -7.76 -39.52 15.36
N LEU A 8 -8.99 -39.88 14.99
CA LEU A 8 -10.07 -38.93 14.67
C LEU A 8 -10.65 -38.24 15.92
N SER A 9 -10.20 -38.62 17.11
CA SER A 9 -10.57 -38.02 18.39
C SER A 9 -9.33 -37.96 19.28
N PRO A 10 -8.42 -37.01 19.03
CA PRO A 10 -7.16 -36.93 19.73
C PRO A 10 -7.38 -36.55 21.20
N THR A 11 -6.66 -37.21 22.09
CA THR A 11 -6.55 -36.83 23.49
C THR A 11 -5.88 -35.47 23.64
N PRO A 12 -6.05 -34.75 24.78
CA PRO A 12 -5.36 -33.48 25.01
C PRO A 12 -3.83 -33.56 24.88
N GLU A 13 -3.23 -34.70 25.24
CA GLU A 13 -1.81 -34.99 25.10
C GLU A 13 -1.39 -35.16 23.63
N GLU A 14 -2.20 -35.86 22.82
CA GLU A 14 -1.98 -35.99 21.37
C GLU A 14 -2.12 -34.64 20.65
N LEU A 15 -3.07 -33.80 21.07
CA LEU A 15 -3.21 -32.43 20.54
C LEU A 15 -1.99 -31.57 20.87
N LYS A 16 -1.44 -31.67 22.09
CA LYS A 16 -0.20 -30.98 22.46
C LYS A 16 0.98 -31.43 21.62
N GLU A 17 1.12 -32.73 21.35
CA GLU A 17 2.22 -33.23 20.52
C GLU A 17 2.03 -32.86 19.05
N LEU A 18 0.80 -32.90 18.52
CA LEU A 18 0.50 -32.41 17.17
C LEU A 18 0.79 -30.90 17.05
N HIS A 19 0.42 -30.10 18.05
CA HIS A 19 0.76 -28.68 18.10
C HIS A 19 2.28 -28.48 18.12
N ARG A 20 3.01 -29.26 18.93
CA ARG A 20 4.47 -29.23 19.01
C ARG A 20 5.12 -29.59 17.67
N LEU A 21 4.60 -30.60 16.97
CA LEU A 21 5.08 -31.04 15.66
C LEU A 21 4.76 -30.04 14.55
N ALA A 22 3.56 -29.47 14.54
CA ALA A 22 3.16 -28.44 13.57
C ALA A 22 4.00 -27.17 13.69
N HIS A 23 4.46 -26.84 14.89
CA HIS A 23 5.32 -25.69 15.18
C HIS A 23 6.79 -26.05 15.33
N ARG A 24 7.18 -27.29 14.99
CA ARG A 24 8.58 -27.71 15.04
C ARG A 24 9.31 -27.10 13.85
N VAL A 25 10.23 -26.19 14.15
CA VAL A 25 11.20 -25.69 13.17
C VAL A 25 12.24 -26.79 12.93
N PRO A 26 12.47 -27.24 11.67
CA PRO A 26 13.47 -28.27 11.39
C PRO A 26 14.88 -27.84 11.82
N ASP A 27 15.72 -28.81 12.17
CA ASP A 27 17.10 -28.53 12.56
C ASP A 27 17.85 -27.85 11.40
N GLY A 28 18.48 -26.70 11.66
CA GLY A 28 19.14 -25.86 10.65
C GLY A 28 18.24 -24.81 9.98
N TRP A 29 16.92 -24.86 10.21
CA TRP A 29 16.02 -23.81 9.78
C TRP A 29 15.93 -22.76 10.90
N ARG A 30 16.11 -21.49 10.54
CA ARG A 30 15.82 -20.37 11.44
C ARG A 30 14.46 -19.84 11.03
N MET A 31 13.50 -19.74 11.97
CA MET A 31 12.39 -18.81 11.77
C MET A 31 13.00 -17.44 11.50
N MET A 32 12.55 -16.74 10.46
CA MET A 32 12.99 -15.36 10.22
C MET A 32 12.84 -14.60 11.55
N PRO A 33 13.91 -14.01 12.11
CA PRO A 33 13.77 -13.24 13.34
C PRO A 33 12.82 -12.06 13.05
N GLU A 34 11.84 -11.81 13.92
CA GLU A 34 10.88 -10.70 13.77
C GLU A 34 11.55 -9.33 13.57
N ALA A 35 12.82 -9.20 13.97
CA ALA A 35 13.69 -8.06 13.70
C ALA A 35 13.89 -7.75 12.19
N ASP A 36 13.52 -8.65 11.27
CA ASP A 36 13.70 -8.53 9.82
C ASP A 36 12.47 -7.92 9.11
N ILE A 37 11.25 -8.13 9.63
CA ILE A 37 10.02 -7.65 8.98
C ILE A 37 9.95 -6.11 8.95
N ASN A 38 10.37 -5.46 10.04
CA ASN A 38 10.40 -4.00 10.12
C ASN A 38 11.46 -3.39 9.19
N GLU A 39 12.60 -4.06 9.04
CA GLU A 39 13.65 -3.65 8.11
C GLU A 39 13.18 -3.81 6.66
N LEU A 40 12.58 -4.95 6.32
CA LEU A 40 11.98 -5.17 5.00
C LEU A 40 10.88 -4.16 4.70
N LEU A 41 9.98 -3.87 5.65
CA LEU A 41 8.95 -2.85 5.48
C LEU A 41 9.56 -1.46 5.24
N THR A 42 10.67 -1.15 5.92
CA THR A 42 11.42 0.10 5.69
C THR A 42 11.98 0.15 4.27
N LEU A 43 12.59 -0.93 3.78
CA LEU A 43 13.09 -1.02 2.40
C LEU A 43 11.96 -0.89 1.36
N VAL A 44 10.80 -1.50 1.62
CA VAL A 44 9.64 -1.41 0.73
C VAL A 44 9.07 0.03 0.72
N LYS A 45 9.06 0.74 1.85
CA LYS A 45 8.68 2.16 1.91
C LYS A 45 9.66 3.05 1.15
N LEU A 46 10.96 2.77 1.23
CA LEU A 46 11.98 3.45 0.43
C LEU A 46 11.80 3.18 -1.07
N PHE A 47 11.43 1.95 -1.45
CA PHE A 47 11.13 1.60 -2.83
C PHE A 47 9.91 2.36 -3.36
N ARG A 48 8.84 2.48 -2.55
CA ARG A 48 7.68 3.34 -2.86
C ARG A 48 8.11 4.78 -3.16
N GLU A 49 8.94 5.37 -2.31
CA GLU A 49 9.44 6.75 -2.50
C GLU A 49 10.28 6.89 -3.77
N THR A 50 11.10 5.87 -4.06
CA THR A 50 11.89 5.79 -5.28
C THR A 50 11.01 5.74 -6.53
N LEU A 51 9.94 4.94 -6.52
CA LEU A 51 8.96 4.90 -7.61
C LEU A 51 8.28 6.26 -7.81
N GLN A 52 7.85 6.92 -6.74
CA GLN A 52 7.24 8.26 -6.81
C GLN A 52 8.20 9.31 -7.39
N TYR A 53 9.49 9.21 -7.09
CA TYR A 53 10.50 10.08 -7.71
C TYR A 53 10.61 9.82 -9.22
N TYR A 54 10.72 8.56 -9.64
CA TYR A 54 10.86 8.23 -11.05
C TYR A 54 9.61 8.54 -11.88
N ILE A 55 8.41 8.33 -11.33
CA ILE A 55 7.15 8.74 -11.99
C ILE A 55 7.20 10.25 -12.31
N ARG A 56 7.50 11.09 -11.32
CA ARG A 56 7.62 12.54 -11.52
C ARG A 56 8.70 12.93 -12.52
N ARG A 57 9.80 12.19 -12.56
CA ARG A 57 10.86 12.40 -13.55
C ARG A 57 10.35 12.08 -14.96
N ASP A 58 9.70 10.94 -15.13
CA ASP A 58 9.22 10.46 -16.42
C ASP A 58 8.16 11.40 -17.00
N GLU A 59 7.24 11.89 -16.16
CA GLU A 59 6.26 12.92 -16.53
C GLU A 59 6.94 14.19 -17.06
N LYS A 60 8.00 14.67 -16.37
CA LYS A 60 8.76 15.85 -16.80
C LYS A 60 9.49 15.62 -18.13
N THR A 61 9.92 14.39 -18.40
CA THR A 61 10.60 14.05 -19.66
C THR A 61 9.64 13.60 -20.77
N GLY A 62 8.32 13.56 -20.50
CA GLY A 62 7.30 13.14 -21.46
C GLY A 62 7.22 11.62 -21.68
N ASP A 63 7.84 10.81 -20.83
CA ASP A 63 7.79 9.34 -20.88
C ASP A 63 6.51 8.83 -20.19
N SER A 64 5.40 8.98 -20.89
CA SER A 64 4.07 8.59 -20.37
C SER A 64 3.94 7.09 -20.10
N GLU A 65 4.54 6.24 -20.92
CA GLU A 65 4.52 4.78 -20.77
C GLU A 65 5.36 4.34 -19.56
N GLY A 66 6.58 4.89 -19.43
CA GLY A 66 7.44 4.66 -18.28
C GLY A 66 6.78 5.08 -16.97
N ALA A 67 6.08 6.22 -16.95
CA ALA A 67 5.32 6.69 -15.80
C ALA A 67 4.13 5.77 -15.49
N ALA A 68 3.37 5.32 -16.50
CA ALA A 68 2.22 4.43 -16.32
C ALA A 68 2.62 3.08 -15.71
N LEU A 69 3.69 2.45 -16.20
CA LEU A 69 4.20 1.19 -15.67
C LEU A 69 4.62 1.33 -14.19
N LYS A 70 5.27 2.44 -13.84
CA LYS A 70 5.72 2.71 -12.47
C LYS A 70 4.55 3.00 -11.54
N ARG A 71 3.46 3.65 -12.00
CA ARG A 71 2.23 3.81 -11.21
C ARG A 71 1.57 2.47 -10.89
N ASN A 72 1.48 1.57 -11.86
CA ASN A 72 0.95 0.23 -11.62
C ASN A 72 1.77 -0.52 -10.55
N THR A 73 3.10 -0.45 -10.67
CA THR A 73 4.02 -1.03 -9.68
C THR A 73 3.85 -0.38 -8.30
N LEU A 74 3.69 0.95 -8.27
CA LEU A 74 3.46 1.72 -7.05
C LEU A 74 2.18 1.25 -6.34
N GLY A 75 1.08 1.00 -7.07
CA GLY A 75 -0.16 0.46 -6.50
C GLY A 75 0.05 -0.89 -5.82
N ILE A 76 0.81 -1.80 -6.44
CA ILE A 76 1.16 -3.11 -5.85
C ILE A 76 1.96 -2.92 -4.56
N VAL A 77 2.98 -2.07 -4.59
CA VAL A 77 3.84 -1.79 -3.42
C VAL A 77 3.02 -1.16 -2.28
N MET A 78 2.16 -0.20 -2.59
CA MET A 78 1.32 0.47 -1.60
C MET A 78 0.30 -0.50 -0.98
N SER A 79 -0.29 -1.39 -1.77
CA SER A 79 -1.17 -2.45 -1.26
C SER A 79 -0.43 -3.42 -0.34
N ALA A 80 0.80 -3.80 -0.68
CA ALA A 80 1.64 -4.66 0.15
C ALA A 80 2.01 -3.99 1.49
N ILE A 81 2.36 -2.71 1.47
CA ILE A 81 2.61 -1.91 2.67
C ILE A 81 1.34 -1.83 3.54
N ALA A 82 0.21 -1.45 2.95
CA ALA A 82 -1.05 -1.33 3.67
C ALA A 82 -1.45 -2.66 4.34
N LYS A 83 -1.31 -3.78 3.63
CA LYS A 83 -1.54 -5.12 4.17
C LYS A 83 -0.61 -5.45 5.35
N ALA A 84 0.68 -5.11 5.24
CA ALA A 84 1.66 -5.35 6.31
C ALA A 84 1.37 -4.48 7.54
N GLU A 85 0.88 -3.26 7.35
CA GLU A 85 0.56 -2.31 8.43
C GLU A 85 -0.88 -2.46 8.97
N GLY A 86 -1.70 -3.33 8.39
CA GLY A 86 -3.10 -3.49 8.76
C GLY A 86 -3.97 -2.27 8.42
N VAL A 87 -3.55 -1.45 7.45
CA VAL A 87 -4.21 -0.21 7.04
C VAL A 87 -5.20 -0.49 5.93
N SER A 88 -6.36 0.19 5.96
CA SER A 88 -7.36 0.07 4.90
C SER A 88 -6.86 0.66 3.58
N GLU A 89 -7.37 0.16 2.46
CA GLU A 89 -7.02 0.69 1.14
C GLU A 89 -7.42 2.16 1.00
N LEU A 90 -8.60 2.55 1.52
CA LEU A 90 -9.05 3.94 1.49
C LEU A 90 -8.08 4.86 2.25
N SER A 91 -7.61 4.44 3.43
CA SER A 91 -6.60 5.21 4.20
C SER A 91 -5.25 5.30 3.48
N MET A 92 -4.86 4.26 2.77
CA MET A 92 -3.65 4.25 1.93
C MET A 92 -3.78 5.22 0.75
N LEU A 93 -4.93 5.23 0.06
CA LEU A 93 -5.23 6.19 -1.00
C LEU A 93 -5.26 7.62 -0.47
N GLU A 94 -5.82 7.84 0.73
CA GLU A 94 -5.81 9.15 1.39
C GLU A 94 -4.40 9.66 1.67
N ALA A 95 -3.54 8.80 2.20
CA ALA A 95 -2.14 9.13 2.45
C ALA A 95 -1.40 9.43 1.14
N HIS A 96 -1.71 8.70 0.06
CA HIS A 96 -1.16 8.99 -1.26
C HIS A 96 -1.58 10.38 -1.77
N LEU A 97 -2.87 10.70 -1.69
CA LEU A 97 -3.39 12.00 -2.11
C LEU A 97 -2.72 13.14 -1.35
N LYS A 98 -2.59 13.01 -0.01
CA LYS A 98 -1.88 14.00 0.81
C LYS A 98 -0.44 14.20 0.35
N SER A 99 0.24 13.11 -0.03
CA SER A 99 1.60 13.17 -0.58
C SER A 99 1.65 13.86 -1.95
N LEU A 100 0.67 13.63 -2.82
CA LEU A 100 0.56 14.32 -4.11
C LEU A 100 0.34 15.83 -3.92
N ILE A 101 -0.62 16.21 -3.07
CA ILE A 101 -0.91 17.61 -2.73
C ILE A 101 0.32 18.30 -2.15
N SER A 102 1.01 17.64 -1.20
CA SER A 102 2.22 18.20 -0.59
C SER A 102 3.38 18.34 -1.59
N SER A 103 3.42 17.50 -2.63
CA SER A 103 4.47 17.52 -3.64
C SER A 103 4.27 18.60 -4.70
N ASP A 104 3.03 19.03 -4.93
CA ASP A 104 2.68 20.10 -5.89
C ASP A 104 1.47 20.92 -5.38
N PRO A 105 1.69 21.81 -4.38
CA PRO A 105 0.60 22.59 -3.78
C PRO A 105 -0.08 23.54 -4.77
N GLU A 106 0.67 24.07 -5.75
CA GLU A 106 0.12 24.95 -6.79
C GLU A 106 -0.87 24.20 -7.68
N LYS A 107 -0.52 22.98 -8.13
CA LYS A 107 -1.46 22.13 -8.86
C LYS A 107 -2.69 21.77 -8.02
N ALA A 108 -2.52 21.52 -6.72
CA ALA A 108 -3.65 21.25 -5.83
C ALA A 108 -4.61 22.46 -5.70
N LEU A 109 -4.06 23.67 -5.58
CA LEU A 109 -4.85 24.91 -5.57
C LEU A 109 -5.64 25.09 -6.88
N LEU A 110 -5.01 24.82 -8.02
CA LEU A 110 -5.67 24.85 -9.33
C LEU A 110 -6.78 23.80 -9.43
N ALA A 111 -6.52 22.55 -8.99
CA ALA A 111 -7.48 21.45 -8.99
C ALA A 111 -8.70 21.69 -8.08
N ALA A 112 -8.58 22.58 -7.10
CA ALA A 112 -9.72 22.99 -6.30
C ALA A 112 -10.69 23.91 -7.07
N LEU A 113 -10.24 24.52 -8.17
CA LEU A 113 -11.02 25.46 -9.00
C LEU A 113 -11.36 24.90 -10.39
N ASP A 114 -10.53 23.99 -10.89
CA ASP A 114 -10.58 23.47 -12.25
C ASP A 114 -10.85 21.96 -12.24
N ASP A 115 -11.90 21.54 -12.96
CA ASP A 115 -12.34 20.14 -12.98
C ASP A 115 -11.35 19.24 -13.74
N ASP A 116 -10.71 19.72 -14.81
CA ASP A 116 -9.71 18.94 -15.55
C ASP A 116 -8.49 18.66 -14.67
N MET A 117 -8.07 19.65 -13.90
CA MET A 117 -6.97 19.50 -12.95
C MET A 117 -7.37 18.63 -11.75
N ARG A 118 -8.65 18.62 -11.34
CA ARG A 118 -9.17 17.66 -10.36
C ARG A 118 -9.15 16.23 -10.90
N MET A 119 -9.54 16.05 -12.15
CA MET A 119 -9.53 14.75 -12.83
C MET A 119 -8.12 14.15 -12.90
N TRP A 120 -7.08 14.98 -12.96
CA TRP A 120 -5.70 14.51 -12.83
C TRP A 120 -5.46 13.79 -11.49
N PHE A 121 -5.83 14.39 -10.35
CA PHE A 121 -5.69 13.75 -9.03
C PHE A 121 -6.53 12.48 -8.90
N LEU A 122 -7.74 12.47 -9.47
CA LEU A 122 -8.58 11.28 -9.49
C LEU A 122 -7.93 10.16 -10.31
N ALA A 123 -7.37 10.47 -11.48
CA ALA A 123 -6.66 9.51 -12.31
C ALA A 123 -5.43 8.93 -11.60
N GLU A 124 -4.68 9.75 -10.86
CA GLU A 124 -3.54 9.29 -10.06
C GLU A 124 -3.97 8.27 -8.99
N LEU A 125 -5.07 8.53 -8.27
CA LEU A 125 -5.59 7.57 -7.28
C LEU A 125 -6.12 6.29 -7.92
N LEU A 126 -6.82 6.40 -9.05
CA LEU A 126 -7.34 5.24 -9.76
C LEU A 126 -6.23 4.36 -10.33
N ALA A 127 -5.10 4.94 -10.75
CA ALA A 127 -3.96 4.20 -11.26
C ALA A 127 -3.30 3.29 -10.22
N VAL A 128 -3.42 3.62 -8.92
CA VAL A 128 -2.85 2.84 -7.82
C VAL A 128 -3.89 2.04 -7.03
N ALA A 129 -5.18 2.34 -7.20
CA ALA A 129 -6.26 1.61 -6.55
C ALA A 129 -6.38 0.17 -7.10
N SER A 130 -6.75 -0.76 -6.22
CA SER A 130 -6.95 -2.17 -6.60
C SER A 130 -8.31 -2.44 -7.27
N GLY A 131 -9.17 -1.41 -7.35
CA GLY A 131 -10.55 -1.51 -7.84
C GLY A 131 -11.57 -1.96 -6.79
N ARG A 132 -11.17 -2.14 -5.52
CA ARG A 132 -12.08 -2.53 -4.43
C ARG A 132 -12.76 -1.36 -3.75
N VAL A 133 -12.13 -0.18 -3.74
CA VAL A 133 -12.73 1.05 -3.24
C VAL A 133 -13.68 1.59 -4.31
N PRO A 134 -14.98 1.81 -4.01
CA PRO A 134 -15.92 2.38 -4.96
C PRO A 134 -15.47 3.76 -5.47
N LEU A 135 -15.66 4.01 -6.76
CA LEU A 135 -15.31 5.30 -7.38
C LEU A 135 -15.87 6.52 -6.62
N PRO A 136 -17.14 6.54 -6.14
CA PRO A 136 -17.66 7.68 -5.39
C PRO A 136 -16.90 7.99 -4.09
N GLU A 137 -16.32 6.96 -3.45
CA GLU A 137 -15.51 7.17 -2.23
C GLU A 137 -14.17 7.82 -2.57
N ILE A 138 -13.56 7.43 -3.69
CA ILE A 138 -12.31 8.04 -4.18
C ILE A 138 -12.58 9.49 -4.61
N GLU A 139 -13.67 9.76 -5.33
CA GLU A 139 -14.09 11.10 -5.74
C GLU A 139 -14.36 12.02 -4.54
N ALA A 140 -15.05 11.51 -3.51
CA ALA A 140 -15.30 12.25 -2.28
C ALA A 140 -14.00 12.59 -1.55
N LEU A 141 -13.05 11.66 -1.51
CA LEU A 141 -11.74 11.84 -0.90
C LEU A 141 -10.95 12.95 -1.62
N VAL A 142 -10.91 12.93 -2.96
CA VAL A 142 -10.27 13.98 -3.77
C VAL A 142 -10.92 15.33 -3.55
N SER A 143 -12.25 15.39 -3.64
CA SER A 143 -13.01 16.62 -3.47
C SER A 143 -12.78 17.26 -2.10
N TRP A 144 -12.79 16.45 -1.03
CA TRP A 144 -12.62 16.94 0.34
C TRP A 144 -11.23 17.55 0.57
N HIS A 145 -10.17 16.84 0.17
CA HIS A 145 -8.79 17.30 0.40
C HIS A 145 -8.39 18.49 -0.49
N LEU A 146 -8.90 18.56 -1.72
CA LEU A 146 -8.66 19.71 -2.59
C LEU A 146 -9.45 20.94 -2.14
N ALA A 147 -10.68 20.77 -1.63
CA ALA A 147 -11.44 21.89 -1.05
C ALA A 147 -10.73 22.46 0.19
N ALA A 148 -10.15 21.62 1.04
CA ALA A 148 -9.35 22.04 2.19
C ALA A 148 -8.10 22.87 1.78
N SER A 149 -7.57 22.62 0.58
CA SER A 149 -6.40 23.35 0.05
C SER A 149 -6.71 24.82 -0.26
N LYS A 150 -7.98 25.21 -0.45
CA LYS A 150 -8.39 26.62 -0.59
C LYS A 150 -8.31 27.43 0.71
N GLY A 151 -8.29 26.76 1.87
CA GLY A 151 -8.40 27.40 3.18
C GLY A 151 -7.08 27.91 3.80
N GLY A 152 -5.98 27.94 3.04
CA GLY A 152 -4.62 28.27 3.52
C GLY A 152 -4.33 29.75 3.76
N THR A 153 -5.31 30.54 4.19
CA THR A 153 -5.08 31.89 4.74
C THR A 153 -5.84 32.01 6.06
N ALA A 154 -5.15 31.72 7.16
CA ALA A 154 -5.50 32.17 8.50
C ALA A 154 -4.29 32.90 9.09
#